data_AF-A0A3P6TD09-F1
#
_entry.id   AF-A0A3P6TD09-F1
#
_cell.length_a   1.000
_cell.length_b   1.000
_cell.length_c   1.000
_cell.angle_alpha   90.00
_cell.angle_beta   90.00
_cell.angle_gamma   90.00
#
_symmetry.space_group_name_H-M   'P 1'
#
loop_
_entity.id
_entity.type
_entity.pdbx_description
1 polymer ?
#
loop_
_entity_poly.entity_id
_entity_poly.type
_entity_poly.pdbx_seq_one_letter_code
_entity_poly.pdbx_strand_id
1 'polypeptide(L)'
;MKFVEDYRSKHTSEVDKYMEKKLRDASMHYYLARHQVWYGECGGKLVTASCVFGVDDLANILRQPHLIAHKMYLDFQPAAFFCVLKEIRERENNPKPLNLTLYAELPQVELSSGVPYEKLKHPLWMVW
;
A
#
# COMPACT_ATOMS: atom_id res chain seq x y z
N MET A 1 15.74 16.13 0.80
CA MET A 1 15.39 16.37 -0.63
C MET A 1 14.93 17.80 -0.68
N LYS A 2 15.52 18.66 -1.51
CA LYS A 2 15.25 20.11 -1.48
C LYS A 2 13.75 20.43 -1.51
N PHE A 3 12.99 19.70 -2.32
CA PHE A 3 11.51 19.75 -2.34
C PHE A 3 10.86 19.54 -0.96
N VAL A 4 11.22 18.48 -0.23
CA VAL A 4 10.55 18.12 1.04
C VAL A 4 10.80 19.20 2.09
N GLU A 5 12.01 19.75 2.12
CA GLU A 5 12.39 20.85 3.02
C GLU A 5 11.65 22.14 2.66
N ASP A 6 11.60 22.49 1.37
CA ASP A 6 10.88 23.66 0.85
C ASP A 6 9.37 23.54 1.08
N TYR A 7 8.78 22.35 0.89
CA TYR A 7 7.36 22.12 1.11
C TYR A 7 7.01 22.24 2.59
N ARG A 8 7.81 21.62 3.49
CA ARG A 8 7.63 21.71 4.94
C ARG A 8 7.67 23.13 5.46
N SER A 9 8.63 23.93 5.01
CA SER A 9 8.77 25.31 5.48
C SER A 9 7.60 26.21 5.04
N LYS A 10 7.04 25.96 3.86
CA LYS A 10 5.91 26.75 3.31
C LYS A 10 4.53 26.28 3.80
N HIS A 11 4.39 25.00 4.17
CA HIS A 11 3.09 24.36 4.48
C HIS A 11 3.08 23.69 5.86
N THR A 12 3.72 24.29 6.87
CA THR A 12 3.92 23.70 8.20
C THR A 12 2.64 23.14 8.81
N SER A 13 1.56 23.93 8.83
CA SER A 13 0.28 23.53 9.46
C SER A 13 -0.43 22.38 8.74
N GLU A 14 -0.26 22.26 7.43
CA GLU A 14 -0.79 21.14 6.64
C GLU A 14 0.01 19.86 6.92
N VAL A 15 1.34 19.98 6.94
CA VAL A 15 2.24 18.89 7.25
C VAL A 15 2.00 18.36 8.67
N ASP A 16 1.86 19.24 9.66
CA ASP A 16 1.61 18.82 11.04
C ASP A 16 0.32 18.01 11.16
N LYS A 17 -0.77 18.49 10.54
CA LYS A 17 -2.05 17.76 10.47
C LYS A 17 -1.90 16.41 9.77
N TYR A 18 -1.15 16.35 8.67
CA TYR A 18 -0.88 15.11 7.96
C TYR A 18 -0.10 14.12 8.83
N MET A 19 0.92 14.59 9.54
CA MET A 19 1.76 13.76 10.41
C MET A 19 0.95 13.22 11.61
N GLU A 20 0.12 14.04 12.25
CA GLU A 20 -0.79 13.58 13.30
C GLU A 20 -1.79 12.54 12.80
N LYS A 21 -2.30 12.68 11.58
CA LYS A 21 -3.22 11.70 10.99
C LYS A 21 -2.49 10.41 10.61
N LYS A 22 -1.31 10.53 9.99
CA LYS A 22 -0.45 9.39 9.60
C LYS A 22 -0.11 8.50 10.79
N LEU A 23 0.20 9.11 11.93
CA LEU A 23 0.46 8.38 13.19
C LEU A 23 -0.76 7.62 13.71
N ARG A 24 -1.97 8.14 13.46
CA ARG A 24 -3.23 7.53 13.91
C ARG A 24 -3.75 6.44 12.98
N ASP A 25 -3.64 6.66 11.68
CA ASP A 25 -4.36 5.88 10.67
C ASP A 25 -3.47 4.82 9.99
N ALA A 26 -2.14 4.88 10.19
CA ALA A 26 -1.13 4.00 9.56
C ALA A 26 -1.28 3.83 8.03
N SER A 27 -2.09 4.67 7.39
CA SER A 27 -2.46 4.56 5.99
C SER A 27 -1.37 5.24 5.15
N MET A 28 -0.24 4.57 5.01
CA MET A 28 0.82 5.04 4.12
C MET A 28 0.46 4.72 2.67
N HIS A 29 -0.23 5.67 2.03
CA HIS A 29 -0.67 5.57 0.64
C HIS A 29 0.51 5.63 -0.37
N TYR A 30 1.69 6.08 0.06
CA TYR A 30 2.89 6.10 -0.78
C TYR A 30 3.45 4.69 -1.06
N TYR A 31 3.16 3.71 -0.19
CA TYR A 31 3.79 2.40 -0.24
C TYR A 31 2.88 1.34 -0.86
N LEU A 32 2.62 1.45 -2.17
CA LEU A 32 1.84 0.46 -2.93
C LEU A 32 2.59 -0.85 -3.21
N ALA A 33 3.88 -0.95 -2.86
CA ALA A 33 4.68 -2.12 -3.15
C ALA A 33 4.19 -3.38 -2.42
N ARG A 34 3.69 -3.24 -1.19
CA ARG A 34 3.33 -4.39 -0.35
C ARG A 34 2.24 -4.08 0.65
N HIS A 35 1.19 -4.90 0.65
CA HIS A 35 0.17 -4.94 1.69
C HIS A 35 0.69 -5.73 2.89
N GLN A 36 0.59 -5.15 4.09
CA GLN A 36 1.00 -5.79 5.34
C GLN A 36 0.16 -5.26 6.50
N VAL A 37 -0.31 -6.19 7.33
CA VAL A 37 -0.97 -5.87 8.61
C VAL A 37 0.03 -6.12 9.73
N TRP A 38 0.36 -5.09 10.50
CA TRP A 38 1.30 -5.19 11.63
C TRP A 38 0.60 -5.70 12.89
N TYR A 39 -0.54 -5.08 13.22
CA TYR A 39 -1.37 -5.42 14.37
C TYR A 39 -2.85 -5.15 14.03
N GLY A 40 -3.78 -5.74 14.78
CA GLY A 40 -5.22 -5.53 14.59
C GLY A 40 -5.94 -6.71 13.94
N GLU A 41 -6.91 -6.42 13.08
CA GLU A 41 -7.75 -7.43 12.42
C GLU A 41 -6.91 -8.31 11.48
N CYS A 42 -6.59 -9.51 11.95
CA CYS A 42 -5.87 -10.56 11.24
C CYS A 42 -6.70 -11.84 11.35
N GLY A 43 -7.30 -12.29 10.25
CA GLY A 43 -8.06 -13.54 10.18
C GLY A 43 -7.18 -14.79 10.25
N GLY A 44 -5.87 -14.63 10.06
CA GLY A 44 -4.86 -15.67 10.28
C GLY A 44 -4.23 -15.61 11.67
N LYS A 45 -2.89 -15.55 11.74
CA LYS A 45 -2.14 -15.47 13.01
C LYS A 45 -1.07 -14.39 12.99
N LEU A 46 -0.81 -13.76 14.12
CA LEU A 46 0.33 -12.84 14.27
C LEU A 46 1.63 -13.62 14.50
N VAL A 47 2.65 -13.35 13.69
CA VAL A 47 4.01 -13.88 13.86
C VAL A 47 4.99 -12.73 13.69
N THR A 48 5.95 -12.60 14.60
CA THR A 48 6.97 -11.53 14.55
C THR A 48 6.39 -10.14 14.25
N ALA A 49 5.34 -9.76 15.00
CA ALA A 49 4.69 -8.46 14.90
C ALA A 49 4.05 -8.15 13.51
N SER A 50 3.64 -9.16 12.75
CA SER A 50 2.81 -8.98 11.56
C SER A 50 1.88 -10.16 11.30
N CYS A 51 0.77 -9.92 10.61
CA CYS A 51 -0.19 -10.95 10.23
C CYS A 51 0.41 -11.92 9.20
N VAL A 52 0.31 -13.22 9.50
CA VAL A 52 0.34 -14.30 8.52
C VAL A 52 -1.10 -14.52 8.08
N PHE A 53 -1.39 -14.19 6.84
CA PHE A 53 -2.74 -14.21 6.29
C PHE A 53 -3.30 -15.62 6.20
N GLY A 54 -4.55 -15.77 6.63
CA GLY A 54 -5.36 -16.97 6.52
C GLY A 54 -6.42 -16.89 5.42
N VAL A 55 -7.32 -17.87 5.41
CA VAL A 55 -8.43 -17.95 4.43
C VAL A 55 -9.40 -16.78 4.58
N ASP A 56 -9.65 -16.33 5.81
CA ASP A 56 -10.60 -15.24 6.10
C ASP A 56 -10.06 -13.87 5.63
N ASP A 57 -8.74 -13.74 5.49
CA ASP A 57 -8.12 -12.49 5.03
C ASP A 57 -8.20 -12.31 3.50
N LEU A 58 -8.48 -13.38 2.74
CA LEU A 58 -8.36 -13.39 1.28
C LEU A 58 -9.27 -12.36 0.60
N ALA A 59 -10.50 -12.20 1.09
CA ALA A 59 -11.45 -11.25 0.52
C ALA A 59 -10.94 -9.81 0.62
N ASN A 60 -10.19 -9.48 1.68
CA ASN A 60 -9.54 -8.19 1.82
C ASN A 60 -8.31 -8.11 0.90
N ILE A 61 -7.38 -9.08 1.01
CA ILE A 61 -6.10 -9.08 0.26
C ILE A 61 -6.33 -8.95 -1.25
N LEU A 62 -7.30 -9.68 -1.81
CA LEU A 62 -7.57 -9.67 -3.25
C LEU A 62 -8.17 -8.35 -3.78
N ARG A 63 -8.66 -7.48 -2.89
CA ARG A 63 -9.17 -6.13 -3.21
C ARG A 63 -8.13 -5.03 -3.03
N GLN A 64 -7.03 -5.33 -2.36
CA GLN A 64 -6.00 -4.35 -2.08
C GLN A 64 -5.32 -3.89 -3.39
N PRO A 65 -4.94 -2.61 -3.52
CA PRO A 65 -4.27 -2.11 -4.71
C PRO A 65 -2.80 -2.53 -4.81
N HIS A 66 -2.26 -3.20 -3.79
CA HIS A 66 -0.85 -3.56 -3.67
C HIS A 66 -0.48 -4.77 -4.54
N LEU A 67 0.74 -4.81 -5.08
CA LEU A 67 1.20 -5.93 -5.92
C LEU A 67 1.56 -7.19 -5.13
N ILE A 68 2.03 -7.02 -3.89
CA ILE A 68 2.54 -8.11 -3.05
C ILE A 68 1.82 -8.08 -1.70
N ALA A 69 1.45 -9.24 -1.18
CA ALA A 69 0.95 -9.38 0.19
C ALA A 69 2.05 -9.99 1.08
N HIS A 70 2.26 -9.42 2.27
CA HIS A 70 3.15 -9.97 3.29
C HIS A 70 2.38 -10.19 4.61
N LYS A 71 2.25 -11.42 5.11
CA LYS A 71 2.91 -12.67 4.70
C LYS A 71 1.96 -13.86 4.67
N MET A 72 2.34 -14.91 3.95
CA MET A 72 1.66 -16.21 3.91
C MET A 72 2.70 -17.29 4.12
N TYR A 73 2.34 -18.35 4.86
CA TYR A 73 3.20 -19.51 5.06
C TYR A 73 2.48 -20.78 4.62
N LEU A 74 3.19 -21.66 3.92
CA LEU A 74 2.60 -22.92 3.46
C LEU A 74 2.31 -23.89 4.62
N ASP A 75 2.99 -23.74 5.75
CA ASP A 75 2.77 -24.51 6.98
C ASP A 75 1.61 -23.96 7.84
N PHE A 76 0.97 -22.86 7.42
CA PHE A 76 -0.16 -22.25 8.10
C PHE A 76 -1.28 -21.92 7.12
N GLN A 77 -2.39 -22.66 7.22
CA GLN A 77 -3.54 -22.55 6.32
C GLN A 77 -3.13 -22.52 4.83
N PRO A 78 -2.51 -23.58 4.30
CA PRO A 78 -2.08 -23.63 2.89
C PRO A 78 -3.21 -23.38 1.89
N ALA A 79 -4.46 -23.65 2.27
CA ALA A 79 -5.65 -23.31 1.50
C ALA A 79 -5.67 -21.82 1.11
N ALA A 80 -5.23 -20.91 1.99
CA ALA A 80 -5.17 -19.49 1.70
C ALA A 80 -4.24 -19.20 0.51
N PHE A 81 -3.03 -19.80 0.54
CA PHE A 81 -2.05 -19.68 -0.53
C PHE A 81 -2.59 -20.25 -1.86
N PHE A 82 -3.17 -21.45 -1.84
CA PHE A 82 -3.70 -22.09 -3.05
C PHE A 82 -4.91 -21.34 -3.64
N CYS A 83 -5.77 -20.77 -2.80
CA CYS A 83 -6.89 -19.94 -3.28
C CYS A 83 -6.39 -18.67 -3.99
N VAL A 84 -5.39 -17.99 -3.44
CA VAL A 84 -4.77 -16.83 -4.13
C VAL A 84 -4.10 -17.27 -5.43
N LEU A 85 -3.35 -18.37 -5.42
CA LEU A 85 -2.72 -18.90 -6.62
C LEU A 85 -3.75 -19.21 -7.71
N LYS A 86 -4.88 -19.83 -7.35
CA LYS A 86 -5.99 -20.09 -8.28
C LYS A 86 -6.54 -18.79 -8.87
N GLU A 87 -6.78 -17.77 -8.07
CA GLU A 87 -7.26 -16.47 -8.55
C GLU A 87 -6.24 -15.78 -9.47
N ILE A 88 -4.94 -15.89 -9.18
CA ILE A 88 -3.88 -15.36 -10.06
C ILE A 88 -3.90 -16.08 -11.41
N ARG A 89 -3.95 -17.42 -11.42
CA ARG A 89 -4.04 -18.21 -12.67
C ARG A 89 -5.31 -17.91 -13.45
N GLU A 90 -6.42 -17.68 -12.77
CA GLU A 90 -7.66 -17.25 -13.41
C GLU A 90 -7.49 -15.89 -14.09
N ARG A 91 -6.84 -14.92 -13.43
CA ARG A 91 -6.56 -13.59 -14.01
C ARG A 91 -5.55 -13.61 -15.15
N GLU A 92 -4.62 -14.57 -15.16
CA GLU A 92 -3.71 -14.79 -16.29
C GLU A 92 -4.47 -15.21 -17.55
N ASN A 93 -5.46 -16.09 -17.40
CA ASN A 93 -6.29 -16.56 -18.52
C ASN A 93 -7.45 -15.60 -18.86
N ASN A 94 -7.92 -14.83 -17.87
CA ASN A 94 -9.00 -13.85 -17.99
C ASN A 94 -8.53 -12.48 -17.46
N PRO A 95 -7.71 -11.74 -18.25
CA PRO A 95 -7.12 -10.49 -17.81
C PRO A 95 -8.18 -9.46 -17.44
N LYS A 96 -8.15 -9.03 -16.17
CA LYS A 96 -8.95 -7.91 -15.68
C LYS A 96 -8.17 -6.61 -15.90
N PRO A 97 -8.80 -5.50 -16.32
CA PRO A 97 -8.13 -4.21 -16.41
C PRO A 97 -7.52 -3.82 -15.06
N LEU A 98 -6.21 -3.58 -15.05
CA LEU A 98 -5.52 -3.09 -13.86
C LEU A 98 -5.76 -1.59 -13.72
N ASN A 99 -6.31 -1.18 -12.58
CA ASN A 99 -6.42 0.25 -12.26
C ASN A 99 -5.05 0.81 -11.88
N LEU A 100 -4.41 1.47 -12.84
CA LEU A 100 -3.10 2.10 -12.67
C LEU A 100 -3.19 3.54 -12.16
N THR A 101 -4.40 4.09 -11.96
CA THR A 101 -4.56 5.49 -11.52
C THR A 101 -3.82 5.73 -10.21
N LEU A 102 -3.98 4.85 -9.22
CA LEU A 102 -3.28 4.98 -7.93
C LEU A 102 -1.75 4.94 -8.08
N TYR A 103 -1.23 4.15 -9.02
CA TYR A 103 0.21 4.07 -9.30
C TYR A 103 0.72 5.32 -10.03
N ALA A 104 -0.07 5.83 -10.98
CA ALA A 104 0.27 7.02 -11.74
C ALA A 104 0.31 8.29 -10.88
N GLU A 105 -0.46 8.31 -9.79
CA GLU A 105 -0.50 9.42 -8.82
C GLU A 105 0.57 9.32 -7.72
N LEU A 106 1.42 8.29 -7.74
CA LEU A 106 2.56 8.24 -6.84
C LEU A 106 3.50 9.40 -7.15
N PRO A 107 3.94 10.19 -6.15
CA PRO A 107 4.75 11.37 -6.40
C PRO A 107 6.04 11.09 -7.18
N GLN A 108 6.67 9.92 -6.96
CA GLN A 108 7.88 9.54 -7.71
C GLN A 108 7.58 9.30 -9.19
N VAL A 109 6.39 8.76 -9.51
CA VAL A 109 5.94 8.50 -10.88
C VAL A 109 5.57 9.81 -11.57
N GLU A 110 4.85 10.70 -10.88
CA GLU A 110 4.53 12.04 -11.39
C GLU A 110 5.80 12.87 -11.66
N LEU A 111 6.75 12.88 -10.73
CA LEU A 111 8.03 13.56 -10.94
C LEU A 111 8.80 12.97 -12.13
N SER A 112 8.80 11.64 -12.26
CA SER A 112 9.45 10.95 -13.38
C SER A 112 8.76 11.21 -14.73
N SER A 113 7.47 11.55 -14.74
CA SER A 113 6.74 11.91 -15.95
C SER A 113 6.88 13.39 -16.32
N GLY A 114 7.65 14.16 -15.55
CA GLY A 114 7.94 15.57 -15.80
C GLY A 114 6.97 16.54 -15.13
N VAL A 115 6.12 16.07 -14.22
CA VAL A 115 5.27 16.96 -13.41
C VAL A 115 6.18 17.75 -12.46
N PRO A 116 6.12 19.09 -12.47
CA PRO A 116 6.87 19.91 -11.54
C PRO A 116 6.35 19.69 -10.11
N TYR A 117 7.24 19.77 -9.12
CA TYR A 117 6.93 19.36 -7.74
C TYR A 117 5.80 20.20 -7.11
N GLU A 118 5.57 21.42 -7.58
CA GLU A 118 4.49 22.31 -7.13
C GLU A 118 3.10 21.84 -7.58
N LYS A 119 3.03 20.93 -8.58
CA LYS A 119 1.79 20.44 -9.18
C LYS A 119 1.50 18.97 -8.88
N LEU A 120 2.22 18.38 -7.94
CA LEU A 120 1.98 17.00 -7.53
C LEU A 120 0.59 16.86 -6.92
N LYS A 121 -0.08 15.74 -7.19
CA LYS A 121 -1.41 15.48 -6.62
C LYS A 121 -1.36 15.20 -5.13
N HIS A 122 -0.34 14.45 -4.71
CA HIS A 122 -0.19 14.00 -3.32
C HIS A 122 1.18 14.38 -2.73
N PRO A 123 1.53 15.68 -2.64
CA PRO A 123 2.86 16.12 -2.22
C PRO A 123 3.23 15.65 -0.79
N LEU A 124 2.23 15.54 0.09
CA LEU A 124 2.39 15.07 1.47
C LEU A 124 2.91 13.62 1.57
N TRP A 125 2.74 12.79 0.55
CA TRP A 125 3.21 11.39 0.56
C TRP A 125 4.74 11.28 0.50
N MET A 126 5.44 12.36 0.13
CA MET A 126 6.90 12.44 0.19
C MET A 126 7.42 13.03 1.51
N VAL A 127 6.53 13.38 2.43
CA VAL A 127 6.89 13.99 3.71
C VAL A 127 6.94 12.88 4.77
N TRP A 128 8.16 12.43 5.10
CA TRP A 128 8.42 11.32 6.04
C TRP A 128 8.72 11.75 7.46
#